data_AF-A0A1Y1JUK2-F1
#
_entry.id   AF-A0A1Y1JUK2-F1
#
_cell.length_a   1.000
_cell.length_b   1.000
_cell.length_c   1.000
_cell.angle_alpha   90.00
_cell.angle_beta   90.00
_cell.angle_gamma   90.00
#
_symmetry.space_group_name_H-M   'P 1'
#
loop_
_entity.id
_entity.type
_entity.pdbx_description
1 polymer ?
#
loop_
_entity_poly.entity_id
_entity_poly.type
_entity_poly.pdbx_seq_one_letter_code
_entity_poly.pdbx_strand_id
1 'polypeptide(L)'
;GKCVCPEGTVEGPDGNCKPKPKCTSGLETGKCYILTAENGNRLGLHNDNVYYAAPDSMIQRYGKFQLCADEKCTPGQAVNPSNEVYIRDTYGDLATGANKGQWLNNAANGNHIGRTPTFANAGHFSISKWPCGKYCLGGFTQG
;
A
#
# COMPACT_ATOMS: atom_id res chain seq x y z
N GLY A 1 23.22 29.24 23.17
CA GLY A 1 22.77 28.59 21.93
C GLY A 1 22.45 27.14 22.23
N LYS A 2 21.41 26.56 21.62
CA LYS A 2 21.12 25.13 21.74
C LYS A 2 22.10 24.34 20.88
N CYS A 3 22.79 23.36 21.45
CA CYS A 3 23.55 22.38 20.67
C CYS A 3 22.57 21.58 19.82
N VAL A 4 22.85 21.46 18.52
CA VAL A 4 22.05 20.68 17.58
C VAL A 4 22.95 19.63 16.94
N CYS A 5 22.40 18.45 16.72
CA CYS A 5 23.10 17.37 16.06
C CYS A 5 23.41 17.73 14.59
N PRO A 6 24.57 17.31 14.04
CA PRO A 6 24.94 17.56 12.66
C PRO A 6 23.94 16.93 11.68
N GLU A 7 23.87 17.47 10.47
CA GLU A 7 22.94 16.99 9.43
C GLU A 7 23.08 15.47 9.22
N GLY A 8 21.93 14.79 9.15
CA GLY A 8 21.86 13.33 9.04
C GLY A 8 21.84 12.55 10.36
N THR A 9 21.94 13.24 11.50
CA THR A 9 21.86 12.62 12.84
C THR A 9 20.70 13.18 13.66
N VAL A 10 20.27 12.42 14.68
CA VAL A 10 19.25 12.81 15.66
C VAL A 10 19.75 12.52 17.06
N GLU A 11 19.37 13.36 18.02
CA GLU A 11 19.72 13.17 19.42
C GLU A 11 19.00 11.93 19.97
N GLY A 12 19.79 10.94 20.41
CA GLY A 12 19.30 9.75 21.07
C GLY A 12 18.88 10.01 22.51
N PRO A 13 18.20 9.05 23.16
CA PRO A 13 17.78 9.16 24.56
C PRO A 13 18.95 9.28 25.56
N ASP A 14 20.17 8.98 25.09
CA ASP A 14 21.45 9.09 25.78
C ASP A 14 22.16 10.44 25.56
N GLY A 15 21.53 11.39 24.86
CA GLY A 15 22.12 12.71 24.53
C GLY A 15 23.19 12.65 23.44
N ASN A 16 23.44 11.48 22.86
CA ASN A 16 24.38 11.29 21.76
C ASN A 16 23.68 11.42 20.41
N CYS A 17 24.34 12.05 19.44
CA CYS A 17 23.85 12.11 18.06
C CYS A 17 24.00 10.74 17.39
N LYS A 18 22.88 10.11 17.05
CA LYS A 18 22.81 8.83 16.35
C LYS A 18 22.44 9.04 14.89
N PRO A 19 22.89 8.18 13.97
CA PRO A 19 22.40 8.20 12.59
C PRO A 19 20.87 8.14 12.60
N LYS A 20 20.22 8.97 11.77
CA LYS A 20 18.78 8.86 11.57
C LYS A 20 18.45 7.40 11.22
N PRO A 21 17.60 6.70 12.00
CA PRO A 21 17.22 5.35 11.64
C PRO A 21 16.63 5.39 10.23
N LYS A 22 17.15 4.52 9.35
CA LYS A 22 16.50 4.30 8.05
C LYS A 22 15.14 3.68 8.36
N CYS A 23 14.09 4.50 8.31
CA CYS A 23 12.72 4.04 8.46
C CYS A 23 12.35 3.22 7.22
N THR A 24 12.69 1.93 7.22
CA THR A 24 12.21 0.99 6.21
C THR A 24 10.86 0.48 6.67
N SER A 25 9.84 0.59 5.82
CA SER A 25 8.52 0.03 6.11
C SER A 25 8.58 -1.49 6.34
N GLY A 26 9.49 -2.20 5.66
CA GLY A 26 9.49 -3.66 5.56
C GLY A 26 8.62 -4.18 4.41
N LEU A 27 8.04 -3.28 3.61
CA LEU A 27 7.36 -3.56 2.36
C LEU A 27 8.33 -3.35 1.19
N GLU A 28 8.19 -4.19 0.16
CA GLU A 28 8.99 -4.15 -1.05
C GLU A 28 8.09 -4.25 -2.27
N THR A 29 8.51 -3.62 -3.35
CA THR A 29 7.85 -3.72 -4.64
C THR A 29 7.96 -5.15 -5.19
N GLY A 30 6.98 -5.53 -6.01
CA GLY A 30 6.94 -6.82 -6.68
C GLY A 30 6.57 -8.01 -5.78
N LYS A 31 6.52 -7.84 -4.45
CA LYS A 31 6.00 -8.85 -3.52
C LYS A 31 4.47 -8.82 -3.46
N CYS A 32 3.87 -9.98 -3.23
CA CYS A 32 2.43 -10.12 -3.04
C CYS A 32 2.07 -10.02 -1.54
N TYR A 33 1.07 -9.20 -1.24
CA TYR A 33 0.57 -8.90 0.09
C TYR A 33 -0.93 -9.17 0.18
N ILE A 34 -1.37 -9.51 1.39
CA ILE A 34 -2.78 -9.51 1.76
C ILE A 34 -2.95 -8.34 2.72
N LEU A 35 -3.89 -7.45 2.41
CA LEU A 35 -4.17 -6.29 3.25
C LEU A 35 -5.28 -6.65 4.22
N THR A 36 -5.01 -6.51 5.52
CA THR A 36 -5.95 -6.79 6.60
C THR A 36 -6.25 -5.49 7.33
N ALA A 37 -7.53 -5.13 7.40
CA ALA A 37 -7.99 -3.97 8.16
C ALA A 37 -7.93 -4.24 9.67
N GLU A 38 -8.05 -3.19 10.48
CA GLU A 38 -7.95 -3.31 11.95
C GLU A 38 -9.02 -4.20 12.58
N ASN A 39 -10.17 -4.33 11.92
CA ASN A 39 -11.26 -5.22 12.32
C ASN A 39 -11.02 -6.70 11.96
N GLY A 40 -9.85 -7.04 11.40
CA GLY A 40 -9.50 -8.41 10.99
C GLY A 40 -10.01 -8.81 9.61
N ASN A 41 -10.85 -7.98 8.98
CA ASN A 41 -11.33 -8.24 7.64
C ASN A 41 -10.24 -8.01 6.60
N ARG A 42 -10.28 -8.78 5.51
CA ARG A 42 -9.29 -8.67 4.45
C ARG A 42 -9.85 -7.84 3.30
N LEU A 43 -9.03 -6.95 2.77
CA LEU A 43 -9.38 -6.21 1.57
C LEU A 43 -9.52 -7.18 0.41
N GLY A 44 -10.63 -7.10 -0.31
CA GLY A 44 -10.94 -8.01 -1.40
C GLY A 44 -11.96 -7.42 -2.36
N LEU A 45 -12.00 -7.98 -3.56
CA LEU A 45 -12.97 -7.60 -4.57
C LEU A 45 -14.32 -8.24 -4.22
N HIS A 46 -15.37 -7.43 -4.18
CA HIS A 46 -16.75 -7.87 -4.03
C HIS A 46 -17.43 -7.98 -5.41
N ASN A 47 -18.58 -8.66 -5.48
CA ASN A 47 -19.26 -8.98 -6.74
C ASN A 47 -19.76 -7.76 -7.55
N ASP A 48 -19.78 -6.58 -6.93
CA ASP A 48 -20.10 -5.28 -7.52
C ASP A 48 -18.86 -4.59 -8.15
N ASN A 49 -17.72 -5.28 -8.20
CA ASN A 49 -16.43 -4.81 -8.71
C ASN A 49 -15.76 -3.71 -7.88
N VAL A 50 -16.10 -3.63 -6.60
CA VAL A 50 -15.53 -2.68 -5.66
C VAL A 50 -14.69 -3.42 -4.60
N TYR A 51 -13.61 -2.80 -4.13
CA TYR A 51 -12.78 -3.33 -3.06
C TYR A 51 -13.30 -2.93 -1.68
N TYR A 52 -13.60 -3.91 -0.83
CA TYR A 52 -14.00 -3.70 0.56
C TYR A 52 -13.18 -4.56 1.51
N ALA A 53 -13.05 -4.11 2.76
CA ALA A 53 -12.55 -4.92 3.87
C ALA A 53 -13.71 -5.58 4.60
N ALA A 54 -14.11 -6.77 4.16
CA ALA A 54 -15.18 -7.56 4.78
C ALA A 54 -14.77 -9.04 4.92
N PRO A 55 -15.57 -9.86 5.65
CA PRO A 55 -15.31 -11.29 5.77
C PRO A 55 -15.36 -12.01 4.43
N ASP A 56 -14.57 -13.07 4.28
CA ASP A 56 -14.63 -13.94 3.11
C ASP A 56 -16.00 -14.62 3.00
N SER A 57 -16.58 -14.63 1.81
CA SER A 57 -17.88 -15.22 1.49
C SER A 57 -17.94 -15.67 0.02
N MET A 58 -19.11 -16.09 -0.45
CA MET A 58 -19.30 -16.43 -1.87
C MET A 58 -19.27 -15.20 -2.80
N ILE A 59 -19.50 -14.00 -2.26
CA ILE A 59 -19.57 -12.74 -3.03
C ILE A 59 -18.38 -11.82 -2.78
N GLN A 60 -17.48 -12.21 -1.88
CA GLN A 60 -16.28 -11.45 -1.54
C GLN A 60 -15.15 -12.37 -1.10
N ARG A 61 -13.95 -12.14 -1.62
CA ARG A 61 -12.75 -12.88 -1.21
C ARG A 61 -11.59 -11.92 -1.15
N TYR A 62 -10.73 -12.13 -0.17
CA TYR A 62 -9.50 -11.37 -0.03
C TYR A 62 -8.71 -11.32 -1.35
N GLY A 63 -8.21 -10.13 -1.66
CA GLY A 63 -7.33 -9.89 -2.80
C GLY A 63 -5.89 -10.28 -2.48
N LYS A 64 -5.09 -10.45 -3.54
CA LYS A 64 -3.65 -10.59 -3.44
C LYS A 64 -3.02 -9.43 -4.19
N PHE A 65 -2.42 -8.52 -3.44
CA PHE A 65 -2.00 -7.23 -3.97
C PHE A 65 -0.49 -7.18 -4.13
N GLN A 66 -0.05 -6.83 -5.32
CA GLN A 66 1.35 -6.53 -5.60
C GLN A 66 1.54 -5.02 -5.49
N LEU A 67 2.52 -4.59 -4.69
CA LEU A 67 2.92 -3.19 -4.61
C LEU A 67 3.95 -2.91 -5.70
N CYS A 68 3.75 -1.85 -6.47
CA CYS A 68 4.58 -1.55 -7.63
C CYS A 68 4.99 -0.07 -7.61
N ALA A 69 6.24 0.23 -7.93
CA ALA A 69 6.68 1.62 -8.14
C ALA A 69 6.39 2.12 -9.56
N ASP A 70 6.20 1.20 -10.50
CA ASP A 70 5.96 1.47 -11.92
C ASP A 70 5.07 0.37 -12.54
N GLU A 71 4.66 0.55 -13.79
CA GLU A 71 3.83 -0.42 -14.54
C GLU A 71 4.50 -1.80 -14.67
N LYS A 72 5.83 -1.84 -14.76
CA LYS A 72 6.60 -3.08 -14.88
C LYS A 72 6.66 -3.84 -13.56
N CYS A 73 6.33 -3.17 -12.45
CA CYS A 73 6.36 -3.69 -11.10
C CYS A 73 7.72 -4.30 -10.74
N THR A 74 8.80 -3.57 -11.01
CA THR A 74 10.17 -4.04 -10.76
C THR A 74 10.34 -4.45 -9.29
N PRO A 75 10.73 -5.70 -8.98
CA PRO A 75 10.79 -6.19 -7.61
C PRO A 75 12.01 -5.68 -6.84
N GLY A 76 11.90 -5.68 -5.50
CA GLY A 76 13.04 -5.49 -4.59
C GLY A 76 13.35 -4.04 -4.19
N GLN A 77 12.50 -3.09 -4.56
CA GLN A 77 12.62 -1.71 -4.07
C GLN A 77 11.82 -1.55 -2.77
N ALA A 78 12.38 -0.85 -1.78
CA ALA A 78 11.65 -0.58 -0.55
C ALA A 78 10.47 0.38 -0.80
N VAL A 79 9.31 0.09 -0.21
CA VAL A 79 8.12 0.96 -0.26
C VAL A 79 8.07 1.80 1.00
N ASN A 80 8.52 3.05 0.97
CA ASN A 80 8.54 3.92 2.14
C ASN A 80 7.34 4.90 2.15
N PRO A 81 7.04 5.57 3.27
CA PRO A 81 5.91 6.50 3.37
C PRO A 81 5.90 7.62 2.32
N SER A 82 7.08 8.08 1.89
CA SER A 82 7.24 9.11 0.87
C SER A 82 7.28 8.56 -0.56
N ASN A 83 7.10 7.25 -0.74
CA ASN A 83 7.10 6.65 -2.06
C ASN A 83 5.66 6.55 -2.56
N GLU A 84 5.48 6.98 -3.80
CA GLU A 84 4.30 6.63 -4.57
C GLU A 84 4.33 5.14 -4.90
N VAL A 85 3.19 4.48 -4.74
CA VAL A 85 2.99 3.10 -5.16
C VAL A 85 1.67 2.91 -5.88
N TYR A 86 1.69 1.99 -6.83
CA TYR A 86 0.54 1.46 -7.54
C TYR A 86 0.25 0.08 -6.98
N ILE A 87 -1.04 -0.28 -6.89
CA ILE A 87 -1.47 -1.56 -6.35
C ILE A 87 -2.09 -2.39 -7.46
N ARG A 88 -1.52 -3.57 -7.70
CA ARG A 88 -1.99 -4.52 -8.70
C ARG A 88 -2.66 -5.70 -8.02
N ASP A 89 -3.91 -5.99 -8.37
CA ASP A 89 -4.60 -7.19 -7.92
C ASP A 89 -4.19 -8.38 -8.79
N THR A 90 -3.53 -9.36 -8.18
CA THR A 90 -3.04 -10.57 -8.85
C THR A 90 -4.03 -11.72 -8.82
N TYR A 91 -5.14 -11.59 -8.08
CA TYR A 91 -6.11 -12.67 -7.92
C TYR A 91 -7.14 -12.67 -9.05
N GLY A 92 -7.73 -11.52 -9.36
CA GLY A 92 -8.82 -11.39 -10.34
C GLY A 92 -10.20 -11.79 -9.80
N ASP A 93 -11.12 -12.12 -10.70
CA ASP A 93 -12.52 -12.43 -10.42
C ASP A 93 -12.69 -13.69 -9.55
N LEU A 94 -13.64 -13.63 -8.63
CA LEU A 94 -13.92 -14.67 -7.64
C LEU A 94 -14.15 -16.07 -8.24
N ALA A 95 -14.95 -16.14 -9.30
CA ALA A 95 -15.40 -17.40 -9.88
C ALA A 95 -14.45 -17.94 -10.97
N THR A 96 -13.76 -17.05 -11.69
CA THR A 96 -13.04 -17.39 -12.93
C THR A 96 -11.56 -17.03 -12.90
N GLY A 97 -11.13 -16.17 -11.98
CA GLY A 97 -9.80 -15.55 -12.01
C GLY A 97 -9.58 -14.64 -13.23
N ALA A 98 -10.63 -14.31 -13.98
CA ALA A 98 -10.56 -13.34 -15.06
C ALA A 98 -10.18 -11.96 -14.50
N ASN A 99 -9.69 -11.06 -15.36
CA ASN A 99 -9.28 -9.71 -14.94
C ASN A 99 -8.17 -9.67 -13.85
N LYS A 100 -7.43 -10.77 -13.67
CA LYS A 100 -6.21 -10.76 -12.85
C LYS A 100 -5.16 -9.82 -13.44
N GLY A 101 -4.36 -9.23 -12.56
CA GLY A 101 -3.30 -8.30 -12.93
C GLY A 101 -3.80 -6.91 -13.29
N GLN A 102 -5.03 -6.53 -12.91
CA GLN A 102 -5.52 -5.17 -13.04
C GLN A 102 -5.06 -4.30 -11.87
N TRP A 103 -5.10 -2.99 -12.07
CA TRP A 103 -4.68 -1.99 -11.10
C TRP A 103 -5.87 -1.50 -10.29
N LEU A 104 -5.67 -1.21 -9.02
CA LEU A 104 -6.64 -0.41 -8.26
C LEU A 104 -6.71 0.98 -8.89
N ASN A 105 -7.91 1.49 -9.14
CA ASN A 105 -8.10 2.76 -9.83
C ASN A 105 -7.92 3.97 -8.91
N ASN A 106 -7.79 5.15 -9.52
CA ASN A 106 -7.85 6.43 -8.82
C ASN A 106 -9.31 6.82 -8.49
N ALA A 107 -9.89 6.17 -7.48
CA ALA A 107 -11.20 6.57 -6.96
C ALA A 107 -11.05 7.77 -6.01
N ALA A 108 -11.37 8.96 -6.53
CA ALA A 108 -11.32 10.22 -5.77
C ALA A 108 -12.71 10.67 -5.30
N ASN A 109 -12.77 11.68 -4.42
CA ASN A 109 -14.00 12.37 -4.00
C ASN A 109 -15.07 11.48 -3.35
N GLY A 110 -14.64 10.50 -2.53
CA GLY A 110 -15.55 9.59 -1.84
C GLY A 110 -16.09 8.44 -2.70
N ASN A 111 -15.63 8.31 -3.94
CA ASN A 111 -15.91 7.12 -4.74
C ASN A 111 -15.19 5.90 -4.17
N HIS A 112 -15.78 4.73 -4.35
CA HIS A 112 -15.15 3.48 -3.94
C HIS A 112 -14.06 3.03 -4.91
N ILE A 113 -13.01 2.43 -4.36
CA ILE A 113 -11.89 1.88 -5.14
C ILE A 113 -12.40 0.67 -5.95
N GLY A 114 -12.27 0.75 -7.26
CA GLY A 114 -12.48 -0.34 -8.20
C GLY A 114 -11.17 -0.75 -8.87
N ARG A 115 -11.28 -1.30 -10.07
CA ARG A 115 -10.13 -1.77 -10.87
C ARG A 115 -10.10 -1.16 -12.26
N THR A 116 -8.91 -1.10 -12.84
CA THR A 116 -8.66 -0.65 -14.20
C THR A 116 -7.58 -1.51 -14.87
N PRO A 117 -7.77 -1.93 -16.13
CA PRO A 117 -6.69 -2.57 -16.90
C PRO A 117 -5.63 -1.56 -17.34
N THR A 118 -5.99 -0.28 -17.40
CA THR A 118 -5.14 0.80 -17.93
C THR A 118 -4.30 1.40 -16.80
N PHE A 119 -2.97 1.28 -16.88
CA PHE A 119 -2.04 1.80 -15.87
C PHE A 119 -2.16 3.32 -15.67
N ALA A 120 -2.40 4.09 -16.73
CA ALA A 120 -2.59 5.54 -16.63
C ALA A 120 -3.79 5.97 -15.75
N ASN A 121 -4.75 5.07 -15.51
CA ASN A 121 -5.90 5.31 -14.63
C ASN A 121 -5.72 4.70 -13.23
N ALA A 122 -4.55 4.12 -12.95
CA ALA A 122 -4.25 3.51 -11.67
C ALA A 122 -4.25 4.58 -10.57
N GLY A 123 -4.64 4.17 -9.37
CA GLY A 123 -4.56 5.00 -8.19
C GLY A 123 -3.11 5.20 -7.77
N HIS A 124 -2.81 6.42 -7.34
CA HIS A 124 -1.53 6.79 -6.75
C HIS A 124 -1.68 6.65 -5.23
N PHE A 125 -0.98 5.69 -4.63
CA PHE A 125 -1.11 5.39 -3.21
C PHE A 125 0.18 5.66 -2.44
N SER A 126 0.05 5.95 -1.15
CA SER A 126 1.16 6.02 -0.20
C SER A 126 0.91 5.02 0.92
N ILE A 127 1.97 4.39 1.42
CA ILE A 127 1.89 3.48 2.56
C ILE A 127 2.81 3.95 3.67
N SER A 128 2.22 4.49 4.73
CA SER A 128 2.95 4.95 5.91
C SER A 128 2.90 3.92 7.03
N LYS A 129 4.06 3.67 7.67
CA LYS A 129 4.18 2.72 8.79
C LYS A 129 3.98 3.46 10.11
N TRP A 130 3.04 2.97 10.92
CA TRP A 130 2.83 3.42 12.29
C TRP A 130 3.76 2.69 13.27
N PRO A 131 4.01 3.24 14.47
CA PRO A 131 4.99 2.72 15.43
C PRO A 131 4.80 1.27 15.94
N CYS A 132 3.78 0.53 15.49
CA CYS A 132 3.51 -0.83 15.96
C CYS A 132 3.33 -1.85 14.82
N GLY A 133 3.90 -1.60 13.63
CA GLY A 133 3.77 -2.50 12.48
C GLY A 133 2.40 -2.43 11.78
N LYS A 134 1.58 -1.46 12.13
CA LYS A 134 0.37 -1.07 11.38
C LYS A 134 0.76 -0.20 10.19
N TYR A 135 0.00 -0.27 9.11
CA TYR A 135 0.20 0.54 7.92
C TYR A 135 -1.07 1.34 7.62
N CYS A 136 -0.90 2.61 7.28
CA CYS A 136 -1.96 3.41 6.68
C CYS A 136 -1.76 3.43 5.18
N LEU A 137 -2.80 3.01 4.46
CA LEU A 137 -2.91 3.15 3.02
C LEU A 137 -3.72 4.42 2.73
N GLY A 138 -3.11 5.37 2.01
CA GLY A 138 -3.75 6.62 1.60
C GLY A 138 -3.51 6.91 0.12
N GLY A 139 -4.17 7.92 -0.42
CA GLY A 139 -3.86 8.44 -1.76
C GLY A 139 -2.60 9.31 -1.70
N PHE A 140 -1.61 9.07 -2.55
CA PHE A 140 -0.34 9.80 -2.53
C PHE A 140 -0.50 11.29 -2.84
N THR A 141 -1.36 11.62 -3.81
CA THR A 141 -1.61 13.02 -4.22
C THR A 141 -2.71 13.72 -3.41
N GLN A 142 -3.51 12.97 -2.64
CA GLN A 142 -4.72 13.45 -1.99
C GLN A 142 -4.70 13.29 -0.46
N GLY A 143 -3.64 12.70 0.12
CA GLY A 143 -3.56 12.32 1.53
C GLY A 143 -2.19 12.55 2.15
#